data_AF-A0A370TTL8-F1
#
_entry.id   AF-A0A370TTL8-F1
#
_cell.length_a   1.000
_cell.length_b   1.000
_cell.length_c   1.000
_cell.angle_alpha   90.00
_cell.angle_beta   90.00
_cell.angle_gamma   90.00
#
_symmetry.space_group_name_H-M   'P 1'
#
loop_
_entity.id
_entity.type
_entity.pdbx_description
1 polymer ?
#
loop_
_entity_poly.entity_id
_entity_poly.type
_entity_poly.pdbx_seq_one_letter_code
_entity_poly.pdbx_strand_id
1 'polypeptide(L)'
;MPEKALINRAVSTISVECEFLLERSMLSKPQFQSIMAQLPKKGAIPSPYVDPRFNPSRAQQFDPTALAREAQDPKNPAHPDHPKHDEWAKQMVAKFGNASL
;
A
#
# COMPACT_ATOMS: atom_id res chain seq x y z
N MET A 1 23.34 -19.73 -0.43
CA MET A 1 22.48 -18.60 -0.01
C MET A 1 23.37 -17.40 0.19
N PRO A 2 23.12 -16.24 -0.43
CA PRO A 2 23.89 -15.03 -0.14
C PRO A 2 23.81 -14.76 1.37
N GLU A 3 24.97 -14.54 1.98
CA GLU A 3 25.13 -14.45 3.42
C GLU A 3 24.28 -13.30 3.99
N LYS A 4 23.47 -13.54 5.02
CA LYS A 4 22.58 -12.52 5.63
C LYS A 4 23.31 -11.20 5.97
N ALA A 5 24.61 -11.27 6.24
CA ALA A 5 25.48 -10.12 6.45
C ALA A 5 25.59 -9.21 5.21
N LEU A 6 25.71 -9.78 4.02
CA LEU A 6 25.76 -9.05 2.75
C LEU A 6 24.44 -8.32 2.48
N ILE A 7 23.31 -8.98 2.77
CA ILE A 7 21.98 -8.38 2.62
C ILE A 7 21.83 -7.18 3.56
N ASN A 8 22.18 -7.33 4.85
CA ASN A 8 22.09 -6.23 5.81
C ASN A 8 22.99 -5.05 5.42
N ARG A 9 24.21 -5.34 4.92
CA ARG A 9 25.12 -4.30 4.41
C ARG A 9 24.52 -3.56 3.22
N ALA A 10 23.97 -4.29 2.25
CA ALA A 10 23.32 -3.70 1.08
C ALA A 10 22.12 -2.82 1.48
N VAL A 11 21.27 -3.28 2.40
CA VAL A 11 20.13 -2.49 2.90
C VAL A 11 20.60 -1.22 3.61
N SER A 12 21.67 -1.31 4.41
CA SER A 12 22.29 -0.15 5.06
C SER A 12 22.81 0.86 4.04
N THR A 13 23.52 0.39 3.00
CA THR A 13 24.01 1.26 1.92
C THR A 13 22.86 1.94 1.18
N ILE A 14 21.81 1.20 0.83
CA ILE A 14 20.64 1.77 0.13
C ILE A 14 19.95 2.84 0.98
N SER A 15 19.83 2.63 2.29
CA SER A 15 19.20 3.59 3.20
C SER A 15 19.96 4.92 3.22
N VAL A 16 21.29 4.85 3.37
CA VAL A 16 22.17 6.04 3.38
C VAL A 16 22.12 6.78 2.05
N GLU A 17 22.12 6.05 0.93
CA GLU A 17 22.05 6.68 -0.39
C GLU A 17 20.70 7.38 -0.61
N CYS A 18 19.60 6.78 -0.13
CA CYS A 18 18.28 7.41 -0.21
C CYS A 18 18.19 8.69 0.61
N GLU A 19 18.83 8.74 1.79
CA GLU A 19 18.94 9.96 2.60
C GLU A 19 19.72 11.04 1.86
N PHE A 20 20.87 10.69 1.26
CA PHE A 20 21.66 11.62 0.46
C PHE A 20 20.90 12.17 -0.76
N LEU A 21 20.12 11.32 -1.45
CA LEU A 21 19.29 11.75 -2.57
C LEU A 21 18.13 12.65 -2.13
N LEU A 22 17.58 12.44 -0.92
CA LEU A 22 16.57 13.30 -0.32
C LEU A 22 17.15 14.69 -0.02
N GLU A 23 18.35 14.76 0.58
CA GLU A 23 19.04 16.04 0.86
C GLU A 23 19.35 16.83 -0.42
N ARG A 24 19.72 16.12 -1.49
CA ARG A 24 19.98 16.72 -2.81
C ARG A 24 18.71 17.09 -3.59
N SER A 25 17.53 16.93 -2.98
CA SER A 25 16.23 17.15 -3.63
C SER A 25 16.03 16.32 -4.91
N MET A 26 16.80 15.24 -5.08
CA MET A 26 16.66 14.29 -6.19
C MET A 26 15.56 13.25 -5.89
N LEU A 27 15.23 13.08 -4.61
CA LEU A 27 14.17 12.22 -4.13
C LEU A 27 13.14 13.08 -3.37
N SER A 28 11.86 12.95 -3.73
CA SER A 28 10.81 13.58 -2.93
C SER A 28 10.56 12.81 -1.63
N LYS A 29 10.09 13.50 -0.58
CA LYS A 29 9.77 12.89 0.72
C LYS A 29 8.81 11.68 0.62
N PRO A 30 7.76 11.69 -0.23
CA PRO A 30 6.92 10.50 -0.44
C PRO A 30 7.65 9.33 -1.09
N GLN A 31 8.55 9.59 -2.06
CA GLN A 31 9.36 8.55 -2.70
C GLN A 31 10.33 7.91 -1.70
N PHE A 32 10.97 8.73 -0.86
CA PHE A 32 11.82 8.26 0.24
C PHE A 32 11.07 7.31 1.17
N GLN A 33 9.90 7.70 1.66
CA GLN A 33 9.08 6.88 2.55
C GLN A 33 8.67 5.56 1.88
N SER A 34 8.32 5.58 0.59
CA SER A 34 7.98 4.38 -0.16
C SER A 34 9.15 3.40 -0.26
N ILE A 35 10.35 3.89 -0.58
CA ILE A 35 11.55 3.04 -0.69
C ILE A 35 11.91 2.45 0.68
N MET A 36 11.94 3.28 1.73
CA MET A 36 12.29 2.85 3.09
C MET A 36 11.28 1.86 3.69
N ALA A 37 10.00 1.93 3.27
CA ALA A 37 8.99 0.96 3.67
C ALA A 37 9.24 -0.43 3.04
N GLN A 38 9.73 -0.47 1.80
CA GLN A 38 9.97 -1.71 1.06
C GLN A 38 11.29 -2.42 1.45
N LEU A 39 12.22 -1.71 2.08
CA LEU A 39 13.50 -2.30 2.49
C LEU A 39 13.31 -3.39 3.55
N PRO A 40 13.98 -4.55 3.41
CA PRO A 40 13.95 -5.60 4.41
C PRO A 40 14.50 -5.10 5.76
N LYS A 41 13.66 -5.05 6.79
CA LYS A 41 14.09 -4.73 8.15
C LYS A 41 14.22 -6.01 8.97
N LYS A 42 15.25 -6.09 9.82
CA LYS A 42 15.47 -7.22 10.73
C LYS A 42 14.22 -7.43 11.61
N GLY A 43 13.54 -8.57 11.43
CA GLY A 43 12.37 -8.94 12.24
C GLY A 43 11.09 -8.15 11.93
N ALA A 44 11.06 -7.31 10.89
CA ALA A 44 9.83 -6.62 10.49
C ALA A 44 9.06 -7.42 9.46
N ILE A 45 7.74 -7.29 9.51
CA ILE A 45 6.84 -7.73 8.45
C ILE A 45 7.12 -6.86 7.22
N PRO A 46 7.26 -7.43 6.01
CA PRO A 46 7.38 -6.65 4.78
C PRO A 46 6.25 -5.62 4.71
N SER A 47 6.58 -4.37 4.38
CA SER A 47 5.55 -3.33 4.28
C SER A 47 4.49 -3.75 3.26
N PRO A 48 3.19 -3.72 3.62
CA PRO A 48 2.11 -3.93 2.66
C PRO A 48 1.97 -2.75 1.69
N TYR A 49 2.62 -1.61 1.99
CA TYR A 49 2.55 -0.43 1.16
C TYR A 49 3.37 -0.58 -0.13
N VAL A 50 2.64 -0.57 -1.25
CA VAL A 50 3.18 -0.48 -2.61
C VAL A 50 2.54 0.75 -3.25
N ASP A 51 3.36 1.63 -3.84
CA ASP A 51 2.85 2.79 -4.57
C ASP A 51 1.88 2.31 -5.66
N PRO A 52 0.63 2.85 -5.72
CA PRO A 52 -0.39 2.41 -6.67
C PRO A 52 0.03 2.48 -8.15
N ARG A 53 1.05 3.28 -8.49
CA ARG A 53 1.62 3.37 -9.84
C ARG A 53 2.47 2.16 -10.21
N PHE A 54 3.02 1.47 -9.22
CA PHE A 54 3.96 0.35 -9.39
C PHE A 54 3.43 -0.97 -8.83
N ASN A 55 2.17 -1.00 -8.35
CA ASN A 55 1.56 -2.22 -7.86
C ASN A 55 1.20 -3.17 -9.01
N PRO A 56 1.84 -4.36 -9.12
CA PRO A 56 1.51 -5.34 -10.16
C PRO A 56 0.10 -5.94 -9.97
N SER A 57 -0.47 -5.81 -8.77
CA SER A 57 -1.82 -6.26 -8.43
C SER A 57 -2.82 -5.10 -8.36
N ARG A 58 -2.69 -4.10 -9.25
CA ARG A 58 -3.56 -2.91 -9.30
C ARG A 58 -5.06 -3.23 -9.27
N ALA A 59 -5.46 -4.38 -9.81
CA ALA A 59 -6.84 -4.87 -9.80
C ALA A 59 -7.40 -5.19 -8.39
N GLN A 60 -6.53 -5.37 -7.39
CA GLN A 60 -6.91 -5.63 -5.99
C GLN A 60 -6.84 -4.36 -5.13
N GLN A 61 -6.42 -3.24 -5.71
CA GLN A 61 -6.29 -1.98 -5.00
C GLN A 61 -7.61 -1.22 -5.07
N PHE A 62 -8.05 -0.72 -3.92
CA PHE A 62 -9.32 0.01 -3.81
C PHE A 62 -9.29 1.28 -4.67
N ASP A 63 -10.15 1.32 -5.69
CA ASP A 63 -10.35 2.52 -6.52
C ASP A 63 -11.64 3.23 -6.08
N PRO A 64 -11.54 4.39 -5.40
CA PRO A 64 -12.71 5.15 -4.95
C PRO A 64 -13.58 5.65 -6.10
N THR A 65 -13.02 5.83 -7.30
CA THR A 65 -13.75 6.29 -8.49
C THR A 65 -14.60 5.17 -9.05
N ALA A 66 -14.07 3.94 -9.08
CA ALA A 66 -14.81 2.76 -9.47
C ALA A 66 -15.95 2.48 -8.49
N LEU A 67 -15.68 2.57 -7.18
CA LEU A 67 -16.71 2.41 -6.16
C LEU A 67 -17.83 3.44 -6.31
N ALA A 68 -17.50 4.70 -6.57
CA ALA A 68 -18.51 5.75 -6.74
C ALA A 68 -19.43 5.48 -7.94
N ARG A 69 -18.94 4.85 -9.01
CA ARG A 69 -19.77 4.43 -10.16
C ARG A 69 -20.65 3.24 -9.80
N GLU A 70 -20.10 2.26 -9.08
CA GLU A 70 -20.83 1.10 -8.60
C GLU A 70 -21.96 1.48 -7.64
N ALA A 71 -21.73 2.48 -6.79
CA ALA A 71 -22.73 3.02 -5.86
C ALA A 71 -23.88 3.79 -6.55
N GLN A 72 -23.75 4.11 -7.85
CA GLN A 72 -24.83 4.70 -8.64
C GLN A 72 -25.75 3.66 -9.30
N ASP A 73 -25.38 2.37 -9.31
CA ASP A 73 -26.20 1.30 -9.89
C ASP A 73 -27.11 0.67 -8.81
N PRO A 74 -28.44 0.80 -8.92
CA PRO A 74 -29.39 0.23 -7.94
C PRO A 74 -29.32 -1.29 -7.80
N LYS A 75 -28.72 -2.01 -8.76
CA LYS A 75 -28.53 -3.47 -8.72
C LYS A 75 -27.24 -3.88 -8.03
N ASN A 76 -26.36 -2.93 -7.70
CA ASN A 76 -25.09 -3.19 -7.07
C ASN A 76 -25.23 -3.08 -5.53
N PRO A 77 -24.66 -4.02 -4.74
CA PRO A 77 -24.61 -3.92 -3.28
C PRO A 77 -23.93 -2.66 -2.74
N ALA A 78 -23.13 -1.95 -3.53
CA ALA A 78 -22.55 -0.65 -3.17
C ALA A 78 -23.58 0.50 -3.14
N HIS A 79 -24.78 0.31 -3.71
CA HIS A 79 -25.84 1.33 -3.72
C HIS A 79 -26.59 1.36 -2.37
N PRO A 80 -26.86 2.54 -1.77
CA PRO A 80 -27.48 2.66 -0.45
C PRO A 80 -28.83 1.94 -0.32
N ASP A 81 -29.67 2.02 -1.36
CA ASP A 81 -31.00 1.40 -1.35
C ASP A 81 -31.00 -0.09 -1.72
N HIS A 82 -29.84 -0.70 -1.95
CA HIS A 82 -29.77 -2.12 -2.30
C HIS A 82 -30.05 -3.01 -1.07
N PRO A 83 -30.89 -4.07 -1.17
CA PRO A 83 -31.24 -4.92 -0.01
C PRO A 83 -30.06 -5.57 0.72
N LYS A 84 -28.92 -5.71 0.05
CA LYS A 84 -27.66 -6.27 0.61
C LYS A 84 -26.61 -5.20 0.94
N HIS A 85 -26.96 -3.92 0.93
CA HIS A 85 -26.03 -2.84 1.21
C HIS A 85 -25.36 -2.98 2.58
N ASP A 86 -26.11 -3.36 3.61
CA ASP A 86 -25.56 -3.55 4.96
C ASP A 86 -24.53 -4.68 5.05
N GLU A 87 -24.73 -5.78 4.31
CA GLU A 87 -23.75 -6.86 4.22
C GLU A 87 -22.49 -6.42 3.50
N TRP A 88 -22.65 -5.68 2.40
CA TRP A 88 -21.55 -5.10 1.65
C TRP A 88 -20.74 -4.12 2.51
N ALA A 89 -21.41 -3.22 3.24
CA ALA A 89 -20.78 -2.25 4.13
C ALA A 89 -20.00 -2.93 5.26
N LYS A 90 -20.56 -3.99 5.87
CA LYS A 90 -19.85 -4.81 6.87
C LYS A 90 -18.58 -5.45 6.30
N GLN A 91 -18.63 -5.98 5.07
CA GLN A 91 -17.46 -6.55 4.41
C GLN A 91 -16.40 -5.48 4.11
N MET A 92 -16.81 -4.27 3.74
CA MET A 92 -15.88 -3.15 3.53
C MET A 92 -15.22 -2.72 4.84
N VAL A 93 -15.98 -2.58 5.92
CA VAL A 93 -15.43 -2.30 7.25
C VAL A 93 -14.49 -3.41 7.71
N ALA A 94 -14.78 -4.68 7.46
CA ALA A 94 -13.84 -5.77 7.78
C ALA A 94 -12.55 -5.71 6.95
N LYS A 95 -12.63 -5.34 5.67
CA LYS A 95 -11.48 -5.23 4.77
C LYS A 95 -10.57 -4.05 5.09
N PHE A 96 -11.13 -2.89 5.46
CA PHE A 96 -10.38 -1.66 5.69
C PHE A 96 -10.20 -1.30 7.17
N GLY A 97 -11.08 -1.76 8.05
CA GLY A 97 -11.01 -1.52 9.49
C GLY A 97 -9.83 -2.23 10.17
N ASN A 98 -9.36 -3.34 9.62
CA ASN A 98 -8.13 -4.00 10.08
C ASN A 98 -6.84 -3.33 9.58
N ALA A 99 -6.92 -2.28 8.75
CA ALA A 99 -5.74 -1.52 8.29
C ALA A 99 -5.39 -0.33 9.22
N SER A 100 -6.07 -0.20 10.36
CA SER A 100 -5.86 0.85 11.36
C SER A 100 -5.50 0.26 12.73
N LEU A 101 -4.47 -0.59 12.82
CA LEU A 101 -3.78 -0.94 14.08
C LEU A 101 -2.32 -1.33 13.79
#